data_AF-A0A2V4NGB8-F1
#
_entry.id   AF-A0A2V4NGB8-F1
#
_cell.length_a   1.000
_cell.length_b   1.000
_cell.length_c   1.000
_cell.angle_alpha   90.00
_cell.angle_beta   90.00
_cell.angle_gamma   90.00
#
_symmetry.space_group_name_H-M   'P 1'
#
loop_
_entity.id
_entity.type
_entity.pdbx_description
1 polymer ?
#
loop_
_entity_poly.entity_id
_entity_poly.type
_entity_poly.pdbx_seq_one_letter_code
_entity_poly.pdbx_strand_id
1 'polypeptide(L)'
;GLTMGDVAVRAGVAKTTLYRRWPSKNELVIDAIASLFDQLEMVDRGSLQADMEGVVTQFADLLARPESQAGLRALFAEGNRDT
;
A
#
# COMPACT_ATOMS: atom_id res chain seq x y z
N GLY A 1 12.11 5.17 -8.79
CA GLY A 1 11.79 4.77 -7.40
C GLY A 1 10.59 5.55 -6.94
N LEU A 2 9.97 5.19 -5.82
CA LEU A 2 8.92 5.99 -5.18
C LEU A 2 9.60 6.82 -4.10
N THR A 3 10.21 7.94 -4.48
CA THR A 3 10.75 8.86 -3.48
C THR A 3 9.61 9.69 -2.89
N MET A 4 9.80 10.23 -1.68
CA MET A 4 8.87 11.23 -1.13
C MET A 4 8.65 12.41 -2.10
N GLY A 5 9.66 12.72 -2.94
CA GLY A 5 9.52 13.72 -3.99
C GLY A 5 8.64 13.31 -5.15
N ASP A 6 8.81 12.09 -5.66
CA ASP A 6 7.99 11.57 -6.74
C ASP A 6 6.52 11.45 -6.30
N VAL A 7 6.29 11.07 -5.05
CA VAL A 7 4.95 11.08 -4.44
C VAL A 7 4.39 12.49 -4.39
N ALA A 8 5.18 13.49 -3.97
CA ALA A 8 4.71 14.87 -3.88
C ALA A 8 4.31 15.42 -5.26
N VAL A 9 5.15 15.18 -6.27
CA VAL A 9 4.89 15.57 -7.66
C VAL A 9 3.62 14.89 -8.17
N ARG A 10 3.48 13.57 -7.98
CA ARG A 10 2.32 12.82 -8.46
C ARG A 10 1.03 13.15 -7.72
N ALA A 11 1.10 13.50 -6.44
CA ALA A 11 -0.03 13.94 -5.64
C ALA A 11 -0.32 15.45 -5.77
N GLY A 12 0.52 16.22 -6.47
CA GLY A 12 0.36 17.68 -6.62
C GLY A 12 0.53 18.46 -5.32
N VAL A 13 1.26 17.92 -4.34
CA VAL A 13 1.46 18.53 -3.02
C VAL A 13 2.93 18.86 -2.76
N ALA A 14 3.19 19.82 -1.88
CA ALA A 14 4.56 20.11 -1.44
C ALA A 14 5.15 18.96 -0.61
N LYS A 15 6.45 18.69 -0.75
CA LYS A 15 7.17 17.68 0.07
C LYS A 15 6.97 17.89 1.58
N THR A 16 6.93 19.13 2.04
CA THR A 16 6.68 19.48 3.46
C THR A 16 5.31 19.01 3.95
N THR A 17 4.31 18.95 3.06
CA THR A 17 2.98 18.43 3.38
C THR A 17 3.01 16.91 3.58
N LEU A 18 3.78 16.19 2.74
CA LEU A 18 3.99 14.77 2.93
C LEU A 18 4.77 14.48 4.21
N TYR A 19 5.90 15.13 4.45
CA TYR A 19 6.71 14.90 5.66
C TYR A 19 5.97 15.25 6.97
N ARG A 20 5.02 16.19 6.93
CA ARG A 20 4.17 16.50 8.09
C ARG A 20 3.21 15.36 8.43
N ARG A 21 2.71 14.65 7.42
CA ARG A 21 1.73 13.56 7.57
C ARG A 21 2.38 12.20 7.72
N TRP A 22 3.51 11.98 7.04
CA TRP A 22 4.33 10.78 7.07
C TRP A 22 5.80 11.20 7.19
N PRO A 23 6.34 11.24 8.44
CA PRO A 23 7.73 11.58 8.73
C PRO A 23 8.76 10.77 7.95
N SER A 24 8.41 9.53 7.59
CA SER A 24 9.25 8.63 6.80
C SER A 24 8.49 8.02 5.62
N LYS A 25 9.25 7.57 4.61
CA LYS A 25 8.73 6.77 3.48
C LYS A 25 8.07 5.47 3.97
N ASN A 26 8.62 4.84 5.01
CA ASN A 26 8.05 3.63 5.60
C ASN A 26 6.66 3.89 6.19
N GLU A 27 6.48 5.00 6.91
CA GLU A 27 5.16 5.37 7.43
C GLU A 27 4.14 5.68 6.33
N LEU A 28 4.56 6.36 5.26
CA LEU A 28 3.70 6.58 4.08
C LEU A 28 3.24 5.25 3.46
N VAL A 29 4.13 4.27 3.42
CA VAL A 29 3.85 2.96 2.84
C VAL A 29 2.95 2.13 3.74
N ILE A 30 3.20 2.13 5.04
CA ILE A 30 2.35 1.44 6.01
C ILE A 30 0.93 1.99 5.93
N ASP A 31 0.77 3.31 5.88
CA ASP A 31 -0.55 3.95 5.77
C ASP A 31 -1.23 3.63 4.42
N ALA A 32 -0.47 3.61 3.32
CA ALA A 32 -0.99 3.19 2.01
C ALA A 32 -1.44 1.72 2.03
N ILE A 33 -0.67 0.82 2.65
CA ILE A 33 -1.04 -0.59 2.81
C ILE A 33 -2.27 -0.73 3.72
N ALA A 34 -2.33 0.00 4.83
CA ALA A 34 -3.50 0.01 5.73
C ALA A 34 -4.77 0.43 4.98
N SER A 35 -4.68 1.45 4.12
CA SER A 35 -5.81 1.89 3.29
C SER A 35 -6.28 0.84 2.26
N LEU A 36 -5.40 -0.10 1.86
CA LEU A 36 -5.79 -1.25 1.03
C LEU A 36 -6.53 -2.30 1.87
N PHE A 37 -6.11 -2.51 3.11
CA PHE A 37 -6.79 -3.43 4.04
C PHE A 37 -8.21 -2.95 4.39
N ASP A 38 -8.45 -1.64 4.45
CA ASP A 38 -9.80 -1.08 4.65
C ASP A 38 -10.78 -1.44 3.52
N GLN A 39 -10.29 -1.93 2.36
CA GLN A 39 -11.14 -2.40 1.27
C GLN A 39 -11.54 -3.88 1.39
N LEU A 40 -11.01 -4.61 2.38
CA LEU A 40 -11.35 -6.01 2.58
C LEU A 40 -12.67 -6.14 3.33
N GLU A 41 -13.63 -6.83 2.72
CA GLU A 41 -14.90 -7.15 3.36
C GLU A 41 -14.98 -8.65 3.69
N MET A 42 -15.32 -8.94 4.95
CA MET A 42 -15.65 -10.30 5.37
C MET A 42 -17.13 -10.55 5.06
N VAL A 43 -17.36 -11.25 3.96
CA VAL A 43 -18.70 -11.68 3.54
C VAL A 43 -18.96 -13.06 4.12
N ASP A 44 -20.10 -13.23 4.80
CA ASP A 44 -20.57 -14.54 5.26
C ASP A 44 -20.99 -15.42 4.06
N ARG A 45 -20.22 -16.47 3.82
CA ARG A 45 -20.43 -17.49 2.78
C ARG A 45 -20.93 -18.81 3.37
N GLY A 46 -21.34 -18.81 4.64
CA GLY A 46 -21.88 -19.98 5.33
C GLY A 46 -20.84 -20.86 6.02
N SER A 47 -19.55 -20.47 6.02
CA SER A 47 -18.52 -21.09 6.86
C SER A 47 -17.31 -20.18 7.06
N LEU A 48 -16.70 -20.21 8.25
CA LEU A 48 -15.50 -19.43 8.55
C LEU A 48 -14.35 -19.68 7.57
N GLN A 49 -14.20 -20.92 7.09
CA GLN A 49 -13.20 -21.25 6.08
C GLN A 49 -13.47 -20.50 4.76
N ALA A 50 -14.70 -20.55 4.25
CA ALA A 50 -15.08 -19.85 3.02
C ALA A 50 -15.00 -18.32 3.18
N ASP A 51 -15.26 -17.81 4.38
CA ASP A 51 -15.14 -16.39 4.70
C ASP A 51 -13.67 -15.96 4.65
N MET A 52 -12.78 -16.70 5.33
CA MET A 52 -11.33 -16.47 5.33
C MET A 52 -10.73 -16.62 3.93
N GLU A 53 -11.09 -17.67 3.19
CA GLU A 53 -10.63 -17.87 1.81
C GLU A 53 -10.96 -16.66 0.95
N GLY A 54 -12.20 -16.14 1.02
CA GLY A 54 -12.55 -14.97 0.22
C GLY A 54 -11.92 -13.66 0.69
N VAL A 55 -11.55 -13.50 1.97
CA VAL A 55 -10.74 -12.34 2.41
C VAL A 55 -9.32 -12.43 1.85
N VAL A 56 -8.71 -13.63 1.88
CA VAL A 56 -7.37 -13.86 1.32
C VAL A 56 -7.36 -13.66 -0.19
N THR A 57 -8.39 -14.11 -0.91
CA THR A 57 -8.54 -13.88 -2.35
C THR A 57 -8.69 -12.39 -2.67
N GLN A 58 -9.54 -11.66 -1.95
CA GLN A 58 -9.69 -10.20 -2.13
C GLN A 58 -8.35 -9.47 -1.91
N PHE A 59 -7.60 -9.87 -0.89
CA PHE A 59 -6.28 -9.31 -0.64
C PHE A 59 -5.28 -9.63 -1.75
N ALA A 60 -5.25 -10.87 -2.24
CA ALA A 60 -4.42 -11.26 -3.37
C ALA A 60 -4.76 -10.46 -4.64
N ASP A 61 -6.04 -10.25 -4.92
CA ASP A 61 -6.51 -9.46 -6.07
C ASP A 61 -6.10 -7.98 -5.94
N LEU A 62 -6.19 -7.40 -4.74
CA LEU A 62 -5.70 -6.05 -4.46
C LEU A 62 -4.20 -5.92 -4.69
N LEU A 63 -3.41 -6.91 -4.27
CA LEU A 63 -1.96 -6.94 -4.48
C LEU A 63 -1.58 -7.19 -5.95
N ALA A 64 -2.42 -7.90 -6.69
CA ALA A 64 -2.21 -8.18 -8.11
C ALA A 64 -2.40 -6.95 -9.01
N ARG A 65 -3.07 -5.89 -8.51
CA ARG A 65 -3.28 -4.67 -9.28
C ARG A 65 -1.95 -4.01 -9.70
N PRO A 66 -1.84 -3.51 -10.95
CA PRO A 66 -0.59 -2.92 -11.46
C PRO A 66 -0.04 -1.79 -10.59
N GLU A 67 -0.92 -0.95 -10.04
CA GLU A 67 -0.58 0.15 -9.15
C GLU A 67 -0.01 -0.32 -7.81
N SER A 68 -0.60 -1.37 -7.21
CA SER A 68 -0.11 -2.00 -5.98
C SER A 68 1.26 -2.62 -6.21
N GLN A 69 1.43 -3.36 -7.30
CA GLN A 69 2.73 -3.93 -7.67
C GLN A 69 3.79 -2.87 -7.97
N ALA A 70 3.41 -1.78 -8.64
CA ALA A 70 4.32 -0.66 -8.90
C ALA A 70 4.79 -0.01 -7.59
N GLY A 71 3.87 0.19 -6.64
CA GLY A 71 4.18 0.68 -5.29
C GLY A 71 5.15 -0.24 -4.53
N LEU A 72 4.83 -1.54 -4.45
CA LEU A 72 5.66 -2.55 -3.78
C LEU A 72 7.05 -2.70 -4.41
N ARG A 73 7.15 -2.75 -5.74
CA ARG A 73 8.45 -2.80 -6.44
C ARG A 73 9.29 -1.56 -6.14
N ALA A 74 8.67 -0.38 -6.13
CA ALA A 74 9.37 0.86 -5.87
C ALA A 74 9.87 0.97 -4.41
N LEU A 75 9.16 0.34 -3.48
CA LEU A 75 9.57 0.14 -2.08
C LEU A 75 10.80 -0.76 -1.95
N PHE A 76 10.73 -1.98 -2.51
CA PHE A 76 11.81 -2.97 -2.41
C PHE A 76 13.10 -2.48 -3.11
N ALA A 77 12.96 -1.80 -4.25
CA ALA A 77 14.10 -1.24 -4.98
C ALA A 77 14.86 -0.14 -4.22
N GLU A 78 14.29 0.42 -3.14
CA GLU A 78 14.89 1.48 -2.34
C GLU A 78 15.40 0.97 -0.98
N GLY A 79 14.80 -0.10 -0.42
CA GLY A 79 15.35 -0.78 0.76
C GLY A 79 16.75 -1.35 0.54
N ASN A 80 17.15 -1.55 -0.72
CA ASN A 80 18.50 -1.94 -1.13
C ASN A 80 19.44 -0.74 -1.40
N ARG A 81 18.99 0.51 -1.19
CA ARG A 81 19.80 1.74 -1.36
C ARG A 81 20.09 2.47 -0.04
N ASP A 82 19.47 2.06 1.07
CA ASP A 82 19.63 2.67 2.40
C ASP A 82 20.69 1.96 3.29
N THR A 83 21.58 1.13 2.72
CA THR A 83 22.82 0.61 3.34
C THR A 83 24.04 1.03 2.54
#